data_AF-D6RY76-F1
#
_entry.id   AF-D6RY76-F1
#
_cell.length_a   1.000
_cell.length_b   1.000
_cell.length_c   1.000
_cell.angle_alpha   90.00
_cell.angle_beta   90.00
_cell.angle_gamma   90.00
#
_symmetry.space_group_name_H-M   'P 1'
#
loop_
_entity.id
_entity.type
_entity.pdbx_description
1 polymer ?
#
loop_
_entity_poly.entity_id
_entity_poly.type
_entity_poly.pdbx_seq_one_letter_code
_entity_poly.pdbx_strand_id
1 'polypeptide(L)'
;MNIKSEIIKYEKILFQNAGIAHILVVSGLHFYLISLITYYLLLIITNEKLKYLILSIILLNYLILTGFTPSTLRAFLMTESLIIYKLIYGKINLISCISISFIINAIALPETLNSIGFQLSYLATIGISASVYLKNRYDLNKLTSSMLTTFFIQIFTSPVIYVNNFDLTPISVLSNLIIIPLTLIFLAITILSLITYFLSLNLFFLFDLINAYIFQTIKITATFFSKFFIVKHHQIPIFLTLSILLITCIIYNNEAKKNSK
;
A
#
# COMPACT_ATOMS: atom_id res chain seq x y z
N MET A 1 29.91 -19.40 8.06
CA MET A 1 29.11 -18.16 8.22
C MET A 1 28.34 -17.73 6.95
N ASN A 2 28.52 -18.36 5.77
CA ASN A 2 27.91 -17.93 4.49
C ASN A 2 26.50 -18.49 4.17
N ILE A 3 26.15 -19.70 4.62
CA ILE A 3 24.90 -20.38 4.19
C ILE A 3 23.65 -19.59 4.59
N LYS A 4 23.62 -19.04 5.82
CA LYS A 4 22.47 -18.25 6.30
C LYS A 4 22.30 -16.95 5.51
N SER A 5 23.40 -16.32 5.08
CA SER A 5 23.36 -15.11 4.26
C SER A 5 22.88 -15.38 2.83
N GLU A 6 23.24 -16.54 2.28
CA GLU A 6 22.78 -16.97 0.94
C GLU A 6 21.30 -17.34 0.94
N ILE A 7 20.82 -18.04 1.97
CA ILE A 7 19.39 -18.38 2.11
C ILE A 7 18.53 -17.12 2.22
N ILE A 8 18.94 -16.14 3.03
CA ILE A 8 18.24 -14.85 3.17
C ILE A 8 18.22 -14.09 1.83
N LYS A 9 19.33 -14.12 1.09
CA LYS A 9 19.44 -13.47 -0.23
C LYS A 9 18.55 -14.16 -1.26
N TYR A 10 18.51 -15.49 -1.26
CA TYR A 10 17.66 -16.29 -2.13
C TYR A 10 16.18 -16.05 -1.86
N GLU A 11 15.77 -16.06 -0.58
CA GLU A 11 14.40 -15.73 -0.19
C GLU A 11 14.04 -14.31 -0.65
N LYS A 12 14.90 -13.31 -0.39
CA LYS A 12 14.65 -11.93 -0.83
C LYS A 12 14.42 -11.81 -2.34
N ILE A 13 15.21 -12.50 -3.16
CA ILE A 13 15.06 -12.54 -4.62
C ILE A 13 13.74 -13.22 -5.01
N LEU A 14 13.37 -14.30 -4.32
CA LEU A 14 12.11 -15.00 -4.53
C LEU A 14 10.89 -14.08 -4.32
N PHE A 15 10.87 -13.36 -3.19
CA PHE A 15 9.81 -12.41 -2.87
C PHE A 15 9.84 -11.18 -3.80
N GLN A 16 11.02 -10.75 -4.27
CA GLN A 16 11.16 -9.71 -5.31
C GLN A 16 10.55 -10.15 -6.64
N ASN A 17 10.90 -11.33 -7.13
CA ASN A 17 10.38 -11.85 -8.40
C ASN A 17 8.87 -12.12 -8.35
N ALA A 18 8.35 -12.49 -7.18
CA ALA A 18 6.91 -12.63 -6.96
C ALA A 18 6.17 -11.28 -6.79
N GLY A 19 6.89 -10.15 -6.83
CA GLY A 19 6.31 -8.80 -6.73
C GLY A 19 5.88 -8.38 -5.32
N ILE A 20 6.32 -9.12 -4.31
CA ILE A 20 5.88 -9.02 -2.90
C ILE A 20 7.04 -8.66 -1.96
N ALA A 21 8.17 -8.19 -2.48
CA ALA A 21 9.31 -7.78 -1.64
C ALA A 21 8.94 -6.74 -0.58
N HIS A 22 7.91 -5.92 -0.86
CA HIS A 22 7.36 -4.93 0.06
C HIS A 22 6.66 -5.54 1.29
N ILE A 23 6.42 -6.85 1.33
CA ILE A 23 5.82 -7.56 2.48
C ILE A 23 6.90 -7.94 3.51
N LEU A 24 8.15 -8.11 3.08
CA LEU A 24 9.29 -8.38 3.97
C LEU A 24 9.65 -7.18 4.87
N VAL A 25 9.12 -6.00 4.54
CA VAL A 25 9.18 -4.78 5.35
C VAL A 25 7.72 -4.46 5.70
N VAL A 26 7.40 -4.15 6.97
CA VAL A 26 6.03 -3.81 7.37
C VAL A 26 5.41 -2.81 6.39
N SER A 27 4.40 -3.25 5.63
CA SER A 27 3.89 -2.47 4.50
C SER A 27 2.81 -1.50 4.96
N GLY A 28 2.76 -0.30 4.37
CA GLY A 28 1.67 0.66 4.60
C GLY A 28 0.28 0.13 4.20
N LEU A 29 0.24 -1.02 3.53
CA LEU A 29 -0.98 -1.71 3.14
C LEU A 29 -1.65 -2.41 4.35
N HIS A 30 -0.87 -2.95 5.29
CA HIS A 30 -1.41 -3.46 6.56
C HIS A 30 -2.04 -2.33 7.37
N PHE A 31 -1.34 -1.19 7.45
CA PHE A 31 -1.86 0.03 8.07
C PHE A 31 -3.19 0.45 7.43
N TYR A 32 -3.24 0.52 6.09
CA TYR A 32 -4.46 0.86 5.36
C TYR A 32 -5.60 -0.10 5.67
N LEU A 33 -5.38 -1.41 5.66
CA LEU A 33 -6.41 -2.40 5.94
C LEU A 33 -6.94 -2.30 7.37
N ILE A 34 -6.06 -2.08 8.34
CA ILE A 34 -6.46 -1.83 9.73
C ILE A 34 -7.29 -0.55 9.81
N SER A 35 -6.87 0.53 9.15
CA SER A 35 -7.64 1.79 9.11
C SER A 35 -9.04 1.59 8.49
N LEU A 36 -9.15 0.74 7.47
CA LEU A 36 -10.41 0.46 6.80
C LEU A 36 -11.35 -0.38 7.68
N ILE A 37 -10.86 -1.46 8.26
CA ILE A 37 -11.63 -2.35 9.15
C ILE A 37 -12.12 -1.57 10.37
N THR A 38 -11.22 -0.83 11.01
CA THR A 38 -11.56 0.00 12.18
C THR A 38 -12.58 1.06 11.82
N TYR A 39 -12.43 1.74 10.67
CA TYR A 39 -13.44 2.69 10.19
C TYR A 39 -14.83 2.05 10.01
N TYR A 40 -14.90 0.87 9.38
CA TYR A 40 -16.18 0.16 9.19
C TYR A 40 -16.81 -0.29 10.51
N LEU A 41 -16.02 -0.78 11.46
CA LEU A 41 -16.50 -1.14 12.80
C LEU A 41 -17.06 0.08 13.55
N LEU A 42 -16.45 1.25 13.37
CA LEU A 42 -16.86 2.49 14.02
C LEU A 42 -18.04 3.18 13.32
N LEU A 43 -18.62 2.61 12.24
CA LEU A 43 -19.83 3.17 11.60
C LEU A 43 -21.05 3.19 12.52
N ILE A 44 -21.06 2.36 13.57
CA ILE A 44 -22.11 2.33 14.60
C ILE A 44 -22.12 3.64 15.41
N ILE A 45 -20.98 4.35 15.47
CA ILE A 45 -20.84 5.61 16.20
C ILE A 45 -21.37 6.75 15.32
N THR A 46 -22.48 7.35 15.75
CA THR A 46 -23.14 8.46 15.02
C THR A 46 -22.38 9.79 15.13
N ASN A 47 -21.63 10.00 16.21
CA ASN A 47 -20.82 11.21 16.39
C ASN A 47 -19.53 11.12 15.59
N GLU A 48 -19.47 11.85 14.46
CA GLU A 48 -18.29 11.90 13.57
C GLU A 48 -17.00 12.28 14.30
N LYS A 49 -17.03 13.25 15.22
CA LYS A 49 -15.83 13.68 15.96
C LYS A 49 -15.29 12.56 16.85
N LEU A 50 -16.19 11.89 17.58
CA LEU A 50 -15.83 10.76 18.43
C LEU A 50 -15.31 9.59 17.60
N LYS A 51 -15.96 9.28 16.48
CA LYS A 51 -15.55 8.22 15.54
C LYS A 51 -14.12 8.43 15.06
N TYR A 52 -13.80 9.61 14.55
CA TYR A 52 -12.45 9.91 14.06
C TYR A 52 -11.41 9.99 15.18
N LEU A 53 -11.78 10.47 16.37
CA LEU A 53 -10.88 10.45 17.54
C LEU A 53 -10.50 9.01 17.91
N ILE A 54 -11.47 8.10 17.99
CA ILE A 54 -11.23 6.68 18.30
C ILE A 54 -10.37 6.04 17.21
N LEU A 55 -10.67 6.31 15.93
CA LEU A 55 -9.88 5.84 14.81
C LEU A 55 -8.41 6.28 14.92
N SER A 56 -8.18 7.57 15.19
CA SER A 56 -6.84 8.14 15.36
C SER A 56 -6.06 7.46 16.50
N ILE A 57 -6.71 7.25 17.65
CA ILE A 57 -6.10 6.58 18.81
C ILE A 57 -5.70 5.14 18.46
N ILE A 58 -6.56 4.39 17.78
CA ILE A 58 -6.26 2.99 17.39
C ILE A 58 -5.08 2.97 16.41
N LEU A 59 -5.07 3.86 15.42
CA LEU A 59 -3.99 3.94 14.44
C LEU A 59 -2.66 4.40 15.05
N LEU A 60 -2.69 5.29 16.04
CA LEU A 60 -1.51 5.69 16.81
C LEU A 60 -0.94 4.51 17.60
N ASN A 61 -1.79 3.73 18.26
CA ASN A 61 -1.35 2.51 18.95
C ASN A 61 -0.71 1.52 17.96
N TYR A 62 -1.30 1.34 16.77
CA TYR A 62 -0.69 0.51 15.74
C TYR A 62 0.67 1.04 15.27
N LEU A 63 0.82 2.36 15.08
CA LEU A 63 2.10 2.98 14.75
C LEU A 63 3.16 2.67 15.81
N ILE A 64 2.82 2.80 17.09
CA ILE A 64 3.71 2.49 18.23
C ILE A 64 4.09 1.01 18.22
N LEU A 65 3.13 0.10 18.04
CA LEU A 65 3.37 -1.35 17.99
C LEU A 65 4.30 -1.74 16.85
N THR A 66 4.23 -1.04 15.72
CA THR A 66 5.13 -1.26 14.58
C THR A 66 6.52 -0.64 14.76
N GLY A 67 6.79 0.05 15.87
CA GLY A 67 8.08 0.68 16.15
C GLY A 67 8.40 1.86 15.23
N PHE A 68 7.37 2.61 14.79
CA PHE A 68 7.54 3.80 13.94
C PHE A 68 8.28 3.53 12.61
N THR A 69 8.06 2.37 11.98
CA THR A 69 8.67 2.10 10.67
C THR A 69 8.33 3.22 9.67
N PRO A 70 9.28 3.63 8.79
CA PRO A 70 9.05 4.77 7.90
C PRO A 70 7.78 4.67 7.05
N SER A 71 7.39 3.46 6.63
CA SER A 71 6.17 3.19 5.86
C SER A 71 4.90 3.41 6.68
N THR A 72 4.83 2.89 7.91
CA THR A 72 3.65 3.05 8.78
C THR A 72 3.49 4.49 9.25
N LEU A 73 4.60 5.21 9.47
CA LEU A 73 4.56 6.64 9.79
C LEU A 73 3.93 7.46 8.67
N ARG A 74 4.30 7.26 7.40
CA ARG A 74 3.67 8.06 6.31
C ARG A 74 2.20 7.74 6.18
N ALA A 75 1.83 6.46 6.29
CA ALA A 75 0.44 6.04 6.24
C ALA A 75 -0.38 6.72 7.34
N PHE A 76 0.15 6.74 8.58
CA PHE A 76 -0.44 7.45 9.72
C PHE A 76 -0.58 8.94 9.46
N LEU A 77 0.49 9.63 9.05
CA LEU A 77 0.45 11.07 8.77
C LEU A 77 -0.53 11.43 7.64
N MET A 78 -0.61 10.60 6.60
CA MET A 78 -1.59 10.78 5.52
C MET A 78 -3.02 10.61 6.05
N THR A 79 -3.31 9.57 6.85
CA THR A 79 -4.65 9.39 7.43
C THR A 79 -5.01 10.50 8.42
N GLU A 80 -4.09 10.93 9.28
CA GLU A 80 -4.33 12.01 10.23
C GLU A 80 -4.59 13.33 9.52
N SER A 81 -3.81 13.65 8.47
CA SER A 81 -4.05 14.85 7.68
C SER A 81 -5.46 14.86 7.06
N LEU A 82 -5.94 13.71 6.58
CA LEU A 82 -7.30 13.56 6.03
C LEU A 82 -8.37 13.77 7.11
N ILE A 83 -8.19 13.16 8.29
CA ILE A 83 -9.10 13.27 9.43
C ILE A 83 -9.21 14.72 9.88
N ILE A 84 -8.06 15.36 10.16
CA ILE A 84 -8.00 16.76 10.62
C ILE A 84 -8.64 17.68 9.58
N TYR A 85 -8.29 17.52 8.30
CA TYR A 85 -8.83 18.35 7.24
C TYR A 85 -10.36 18.17 7.11
N LYS A 86 -10.87 16.93 7.19
CA LYS A 86 -12.30 16.63 7.17
C LYS A 86 -13.04 17.25 8.37
N LEU A 87 -12.46 17.18 9.56
CA LEU A 87 -13.06 17.72 10.79
C LEU A 87 -13.11 19.26 10.80
N ILE A 88 -12.08 19.93 10.25
CA ILE A 88 -12.01 21.39 10.21
C ILE A 88 -12.86 21.96 9.07
N TYR A 89 -12.74 21.40 7.86
CA TYR A 89 -13.31 22.00 6.64
C TYR A 89 -14.57 21.30 6.13
N GLY A 90 -14.99 20.18 6.73
CA GLY A 90 -16.17 19.40 6.32
C GLY A 90 -16.02 18.66 4.97
N LYS A 91 -14.97 18.96 4.20
CA LYS A 91 -14.62 18.36 2.90
C LYS A 91 -13.20 17.83 2.94
N ILE A 92 -12.82 17.01 1.96
CA ILE A 92 -11.45 16.49 1.81
C ILE A 92 -10.83 17.11 0.55
N ASN A 93 -9.62 17.65 0.69
CA ASN A 93 -8.76 17.97 -0.44
C ASN A 93 -7.52 17.09 -0.37
N LEU A 94 -7.45 16.08 -1.25
CA LEU A 94 -6.37 15.09 -1.27
C LEU A 94 -5.00 15.75 -1.42
N ILE A 95 -4.86 16.74 -2.32
CA ILE A 95 -3.58 17.43 -2.54
C ILE A 95 -3.11 18.15 -1.28
N SER A 96 -4.00 18.89 -0.60
CA SER A 96 -3.65 19.57 0.65
C SER A 96 -3.23 18.59 1.74
N CYS A 97 -3.94 17.46 1.88
CA CYS A 97 -3.62 16.44 2.87
C CYS A 97 -2.26 15.78 2.59
N ILE A 98 -1.99 15.44 1.32
CA ILE A 98 -0.69 14.90 0.88
C ILE A 98 0.43 15.90 1.18
N SER A 99 0.24 17.19 0.87
CA SER A 99 1.25 18.23 1.12
C SER A 99 1.53 18.41 2.62
N ILE A 100 0.48 18.44 3.46
CA ILE A 100 0.64 18.54 4.92
C ILE A 100 1.42 17.34 5.45
N SER A 101 1.02 16.12 5.05
CA SER A 101 1.72 14.90 5.44
C SER A 101 3.19 14.92 4.99
N PHE A 102 3.47 15.37 3.76
CA PHE A 102 4.82 15.48 3.23
C PHE A 102 5.69 16.42 4.08
N ILE A 103 5.18 17.61 4.40
CA ILE A 103 5.91 18.61 5.19
C ILE A 103 6.21 18.07 6.58
N ILE A 104 5.23 17.48 7.26
CA ILE A 104 5.42 16.91 8.60
C ILE A 104 6.48 15.80 8.58
N ASN A 105 6.42 14.93 7.58
CA ASN A 105 7.36 13.81 7.44
C ASN A 105 8.78 14.27 7.08
N ALA A 106 8.90 15.28 6.22
CA ALA A 106 10.17 15.90 5.86
C ALA A 106 10.87 16.53 7.07
N ILE A 107 10.09 17.12 7.99
CA ILE A 107 10.60 17.70 9.24
C ILE A 107 10.95 16.59 10.24
N ALA A 108 10.10 15.58 10.38
CA ALA A 108 10.28 14.53 11.38
C ALA A 108 11.44 13.57 11.04
N LEU A 109 11.59 13.20 9.77
CA LEU A 109 12.61 12.25 9.28
C LEU A 109 13.19 12.71 7.93
N PRO A 110 14.04 13.76 7.94
CA PRO A 110 14.62 14.31 6.71
C PRO A 110 15.46 13.28 5.95
N GLU A 111 16.11 12.35 6.65
CA GLU A 111 16.91 11.28 6.03
C GLU A 111 16.09 10.37 5.12
N THR A 112 14.78 10.27 5.36
CA THR A 112 13.90 9.39 4.57
C THR A 112 13.48 10.00 3.23
N LEU A 113 13.73 11.29 2.99
CA LEU A 113 13.33 11.99 1.75
C LEU A 113 13.94 11.36 0.49
N ASN A 114 15.19 10.92 0.57
CA ASN A 114 15.89 10.24 -0.53
C ASN A 114 15.61 8.74 -0.58
N SER A 115 14.83 8.20 0.37
CA SER A 115 14.48 6.79 0.34
C SER A 115 13.50 6.51 -0.79
N ILE A 116 13.77 5.44 -1.54
CA ILE A 116 12.91 4.97 -2.64
C ILE A 116 11.47 4.76 -2.16
N GLY A 117 11.30 4.19 -0.96
CA GLY A 117 9.98 3.95 -0.37
C GLY A 117 9.19 5.24 -0.09
N PHE A 118 9.87 6.32 0.30
CA PHE A 118 9.24 7.62 0.47
C PHE A 118 8.77 8.18 -0.87
N GLN A 119 9.66 8.22 -1.87
CA GLN A 119 9.35 8.75 -3.20
C GLN A 119 8.19 7.99 -3.86
N LEU A 120 8.22 6.65 -3.84
CA LEU A 120 7.15 5.82 -4.39
C LEU A 120 5.81 6.06 -3.68
N SER A 121 5.80 6.23 -2.36
CA SER A 121 4.58 6.44 -1.58
C SER A 121 3.90 7.77 -1.92
N TYR A 122 4.67 8.86 -1.98
CA TYR A 122 4.12 10.18 -2.31
C TYR A 122 3.73 10.29 -3.79
N LEU A 123 4.53 9.75 -4.71
CA LEU A 123 4.19 9.74 -6.14
C LEU A 123 2.95 8.89 -6.42
N ALA A 124 2.80 7.72 -5.79
CA ALA A 124 1.60 6.90 -5.92
C ALA A 124 0.35 7.65 -5.41
N THR A 125 0.44 8.33 -4.27
CA THR A 125 -0.71 9.08 -3.71
C THR A 125 -1.07 10.30 -4.55
N ILE A 126 -0.10 10.99 -5.16
CA ILE A 126 -0.36 12.04 -6.15
C ILE A 126 -1.07 11.45 -7.38
N GLY A 127 -0.62 10.30 -7.89
CA GLY A 127 -1.28 9.59 -8.99
C GLY A 127 -2.74 9.23 -8.66
N ILE A 128 -3.01 8.73 -7.45
CA ILE A 128 -4.38 8.46 -6.97
C ILE A 128 -5.20 9.76 -6.92
N SER A 129 -4.63 10.86 -6.41
CA SER A 129 -5.34 12.15 -6.37
C SER A 129 -5.72 12.63 -7.78
N ALA A 130 -4.82 12.47 -8.76
CA ALA A 130 -5.10 12.82 -10.15
C ALA A 130 -6.19 11.93 -10.76
N SER A 131 -6.19 10.62 -10.48
CA SER A 131 -7.22 9.71 -10.97
C SER A 131 -8.60 10.01 -10.39
N VAL A 132 -8.67 10.35 -9.09
CA VAL A 132 -9.93 10.73 -8.41
C VAL A 132 -10.49 12.03 -9.00
N TYR A 133 -9.63 12.99 -9.32
CA TYR A 133 -10.06 14.23 -9.98
C TYR A 133 -10.72 13.95 -11.34
N LEU A 134 -10.09 13.14 -12.19
CA LEU A 134 -10.65 12.77 -13.50
C LEU A 134 -11.92 11.94 -13.38
N LYS A 135 -11.97 11.01 -12.43
CA LYS A 135 -13.18 10.23 -12.13
C LYS A 135 -14.38 11.13 -11.87
N ASN A 136 -14.21 12.14 -11.00
CA ASN A 136 -15.29 13.06 -10.63
C ASN A 136 -15.61 14.06 -11.76
N ARG A 137 -14.64 14.40 -12.62
CA ARG A 137 -14.84 15.31 -13.75
C ARG A 137 -15.67 14.70 -14.89
N TYR A 138 -15.51 13.41 -15.13
CA TYR A 138 -16.08 12.70 -16.28
C TYR A 138 -17.07 11.56 -15.88
N ASP A 139 -17.47 11.47 -14.60
CA ASP A 139 -18.40 10.46 -14.07
C ASP A 139 -18.10 9.02 -14.53
N LEU A 140 -16.85 8.63 -14.35
CA LEU A 140 -16.35 7.36 -14.87
C LEU A 140 -16.88 6.15 -14.09
N ASN A 141 -17.24 5.10 -14.82
CA ASN A 141 -17.65 3.81 -14.25
C ASN A 141 -16.57 3.21 -13.32
N LYS A 142 -16.98 2.29 -12.43
CA LYS A 142 -16.08 1.69 -11.42
C LYS A 142 -14.89 0.96 -12.05
N LEU A 143 -15.08 0.28 -13.18
CA LEU A 143 -14.01 -0.44 -13.88
C LEU A 143 -12.99 0.54 -14.49
N THR A 144 -13.46 1.56 -15.22
CA THR A 144 -12.58 2.54 -15.88
C THR A 144 -11.81 3.39 -14.87
N SER A 145 -12.45 3.78 -13.77
CA SER A 145 -11.78 4.50 -12.68
C SER A 145 -10.72 3.68 -11.95
N SER A 146 -10.93 2.37 -11.76
CA SER A 146 -9.92 1.46 -11.20
C SER A 146 -8.71 1.31 -12.12
N MET A 147 -8.95 1.12 -13.42
CA MET A 147 -7.90 1.05 -14.43
C MET A 147 -7.10 2.35 -14.51
N LEU A 148 -7.78 3.51 -14.56
CA LEU A 148 -7.16 4.82 -14.51
C LEU A 148 -6.27 4.98 -13.29
N THR A 149 -6.77 4.65 -12.10
CA THR A 149 -5.98 4.74 -10.87
C THR A 149 -4.70 3.92 -10.95
N THR A 150 -4.78 2.71 -11.50
CA THR A 150 -3.62 1.84 -11.69
C THR A 150 -2.60 2.47 -12.65
N PHE A 151 -3.05 2.98 -13.79
CA PHE A 151 -2.16 3.63 -14.76
C PHE A 151 -1.54 4.92 -14.22
N PHE A 152 -2.30 5.75 -13.51
CA PHE A 152 -1.79 6.97 -12.88
C PHE A 152 -0.71 6.66 -11.84
N ILE A 153 -0.94 5.67 -10.96
CA ILE A 153 0.08 5.24 -10.01
C ILE A 153 1.34 4.80 -10.75
N GLN A 154 1.21 3.99 -11.79
CA GLN A 154 2.34 3.49 -12.57
C GLN A 154 3.11 4.61 -13.26
N ILE A 155 2.43 5.56 -13.91
CA ILE A 155 3.07 6.70 -14.58
C ILE A 155 3.86 7.52 -13.57
N PHE A 156 3.25 7.88 -12.45
CA PHE A 156 3.89 8.72 -11.43
C PHE A 156 5.05 8.01 -10.71
N THR A 157 4.96 6.69 -10.49
CA THR A 157 6.02 5.92 -9.81
C THR A 157 7.12 5.45 -10.75
N SER A 158 6.84 5.35 -12.05
CA SER A 158 7.78 4.84 -13.05
C SER A 158 9.14 5.56 -13.13
N PRO A 159 9.29 6.88 -12.94
CA PRO A 159 10.60 7.53 -13.04
C PRO A 159 11.54 7.03 -11.94
N VAL A 160 11.02 6.85 -10.73
CA VAL A 160 11.79 6.30 -9.59
C VAL A 160 12.14 4.84 -9.85
N ILE A 161 11.18 4.05 -10.33
CA ILE A 161 11.42 2.64 -10.69
C ILE A 161 12.52 2.53 -11.76
N TYR A 162 12.46 3.39 -12.78
CA TYR A 162 13.41 3.41 -13.89
C TYR A 162 14.80 3.85 -13.44
N VAL A 163 14.94 4.96 -12.71
CA VAL A 163 16.25 5.46 -12.24
C VAL A 163 16.91 4.47 -11.29
N ASN A 164 16.13 3.74 -10.49
CA ASN A 164 16.66 2.77 -9.54
C ASN A 164 16.80 1.34 -10.11
N ASN A 165 16.63 1.16 -11.42
CA ASN A 165 16.79 -0.12 -12.12
C ASN A 165 15.94 -1.27 -11.56
N PHE A 166 14.73 -0.97 -11.10
CA PHE A 166 13.80 -2.01 -10.65
C PHE A 166 13.08 -2.65 -11.82
N ASP A 167 13.04 -3.98 -11.84
CA ASP A 167 12.21 -4.73 -12.77
C ASP A 167 10.73 -4.64 -12.35
N LEU A 168 9.85 -4.55 -13.34
CA LEU A 168 8.41 -4.60 -13.10
C LEU A 168 7.97 -6.05 -13.15
N THR A 169 7.23 -6.48 -12.13
CA THR A 169 6.62 -7.81 -12.05
C THR A 169 5.10 -7.64 -12.17
N PRO A 170 4.49 -7.60 -13.37
CA PRO A 170 3.04 -7.38 -13.52
C PRO A 170 2.18 -8.38 -12.75
N ILE A 171 2.71 -9.60 -12.56
CA ILE A 171 2.06 -10.64 -11.76
C ILE A 171 1.87 -10.23 -10.28
N SER A 172 2.56 -9.17 -9.82
CA SER A 172 2.43 -8.63 -8.47
C SER A 172 0.99 -8.31 -8.09
N VAL A 173 0.16 -7.89 -9.05
CA VAL A 173 -1.25 -7.57 -8.78
C VAL A 173 -2.00 -8.82 -8.32
N LEU A 174 -1.81 -9.94 -9.01
CA LEU A 174 -2.45 -11.22 -8.67
C LEU A 174 -1.83 -11.84 -7.41
N SER A 175 -0.50 -11.78 -7.28
CA SER A 175 0.17 -12.31 -6.09
C SER A 175 -0.24 -11.54 -4.83
N ASN A 176 -0.35 -10.21 -4.91
CA ASN A 176 -0.79 -9.36 -3.80
C ASN A 176 -2.22 -9.63 -3.35
N LEU A 177 -3.14 -9.98 -4.27
CA LEU A 177 -4.53 -10.30 -3.90
C LEU A 177 -4.64 -11.50 -2.96
N ILE A 178 -3.73 -12.47 -3.07
CA ILE A 178 -3.71 -13.67 -2.23
C ILE A 178 -2.81 -13.46 -1.02
N ILE A 179 -1.62 -12.89 -1.23
CA ILE A 179 -0.57 -12.86 -0.22
C ILE A 179 -0.85 -11.80 0.86
N ILE A 180 -1.44 -10.66 0.52
CA ILE A 180 -1.77 -9.60 1.51
C ILE A 180 -2.80 -10.08 2.55
N PRO A 181 -3.93 -10.72 2.18
CA PRO A 181 -4.84 -11.29 3.18
C PRO A 181 -4.15 -12.32 4.08
N LEU A 182 -3.33 -13.20 3.50
CA LEU A 182 -2.58 -14.19 4.27
C LEU A 182 -1.60 -13.53 5.26
N THR A 183 -0.93 -12.44 4.88
CA THR A 183 0.02 -11.75 5.76
C THR A 183 -0.67 -10.99 6.89
N LEU A 184 -1.89 -10.50 6.68
CA LEU A 184 -2.72 -9.96 7.75
C LEU A 184 -3.11 -11.03 8.76
N ILE A 185 -3.55 -12.21 8.29
CA ILE A 185 -3.92 -13.33 9.17
C ILE A 185 -2.70 -13.80 9.95
N PHE A 186 -1.54 -13.93 9.29
CA PHE A 186 -0.27 -14.22 9.94
C PHE A 186 0.04 -13.20 11.04
N LEU A 187 -0.03 -11.90 10.73
CA LEU A 187 0.25 -10.85 11.71
C LEU A 187 -0.72 -10.91 12.90
N ALA A 188 -2.02 -11.13 12.66
CA ALA A 188 -3.01 -11.27 13.73
C ALA A 188 -2.72 -12.47 14.66
N ILE A 189 -2.37 -13.62 14.09
CA ILE A 189 -2.09 -14.83 14.88
C ILE A 189 -0.72 -14.72 15.57
N THR A 190 0.27 -14.01 15.00
CA THR A 190 1.54 -13.71 15.72
C THR A 190 1.32 -12.82 16.93
N ILE A 191 0.42 -11.84 16.85
CA ILE A 191 0.05 -11.03 18.03
C ILE A 191 -0.67 -11.92 19.05
N LEU A 192 -1.59 -12.77 18.59
CA LEU A 192 -2.34 -13.67 19.46
C LEU A 192 -1.42 -14.68 20.17
N SER A 193 -0.43 -15.26 19.47
CA SER A 193 0.54 -16.16 20.08
C SER A 193 1.36 -15.44 21.16
N LEU A 194 1.78 -14.19 20.90
CA LEU A 194 2.55 -13.41 21.86
C LEU A 194 1.74 -13.05 23.10
N ILE A 195 0.43 -12.80 22.97
CA ILE A 195 -0.48 -12.62 24.10
C ILE A 195 -0.65 -13.93 24.88
N THR A 196 -0.89 -15.05 24.19
CA THR A 196 -1.13 -16.33 24.85
C THR A 196 0.10 -16.91 25.53
N TYR A 197 1.30 -16.49 25.13
CA TYR A 197 2.55 -16.80 25.85
C TYR A 197 2.47 -16.42 27.34
N PHE A 198 1.83 -15.29 27.66
CA PHE A 198 1.65 -14.86 29.06
C PHE A 198 0.61 -15.68 29.83
N LEU A 199 -0.30 -16.38 29.13
CA LEU A 199 -1.38 -17.16 29.74
C LEU A 199 -1.01 -18.64 29.86
N SER A 200 -0.49 -19.26 28.80
CA SER A 200 -0.10 -20.68 28.79
C SER A 200 0.83 -21.03 27.63
N LEU A 201 1.84 -21.87 27.89
CA LEU A 201 2.75 -22.36 26.85
C LEU A 201 2.05 -23.21 25.79
N ASN A 202 1.05 -24.00 26.15
CA ASN A 202 0.36 -24.87 25.19
C ASN A 202 -0.40 -24.06 24.12
N LEU A 203 -1.09 -22.98 24.52
CA LEU A 203 -1.76 -22.10 23.57
C LEU A 203 -0.75 -21.33 22.71
N PHE A 204 0.40 -20.94 23.28
CA PHE A 204 1.49 -20.33 22.50
C PHE A 204 1.95 -21.25 21.38
N PHE A 205 2.32 -22.49 21.70
CA PHE A 205 2.79 -23.45 20.69
C PHE A 205 1.73 -23.78 19.63
N LEU A 206 0.45 -23.84 20.02
CA LEU A 206 -0.63 -24.07 19.07
C LEU A 206 -0.75 -22.93 18.05
N PHE A 207 -0.76 -21.67 18.51
CA PHE A 207 -0.82 -20.52 17.59
C PHE A 207 0.48 -20.35 16.79
N ASP A 208 1.63 -20.66 17.38
CA ASP A 208 2.91 -20.63 16.67
C ASP A 208 2.98 -21.68 15.55
N LEU A 209 2.43 -22.88 15.77
CA LEU A 209 2.32 -23.92 14.74
C LEU A 209 1.39 -23.49 13.60
N ILE A 210 0.25 -22.86 13.93
CA ILE A 210 -0.66 -22.28 12.93
C ILE A 210 0.06 -21.20 12.12
N ASN A 211 0.81 -20.31 12.77
CA ASN A 211 1.62 -19.29 12.10
C ASN A 211 2.67 -19.91 11.18
N ALA A 212 3.35 -20.98 11.60
CA ALA A 212 4.33 -21.67 10.79
C ALA A 212 3.70 -22.22 9.49
N TYR A 213 2.50 -22.80 9.58
CA TYR A 213 1.76 -23.29 8.42
C TYR A 213 1.36 -22.15 7.47
N ILE A 214 0.85 -21.04 8.01
CA ILE A 214 0.50 -19.86 7.21
C ILE A 214 1.75 -19.30 6.51
N PHE A 215 2.87 -19.19 7.22
CA PHE A 215 4.11 -18.74 6.63
C PHE A 215 4.60 -19.66 5.50
N GLN A 216 4.44 -20.98 5.66
CA GLN A 216 4.74 -21.94 4.60
C GLN A 216 3.84 -21.76 3.38
N THR A 217 2.54 -21.51 3.55
CA THR A 217 1.63 -21.21 2.43
C THR A 217 1.99 -19.91 1.71
N ILE A 218 2.42 -18.88 2.45
CA ILE A 218 2.96 -17.63 1.86
C ILE A 218 4.22 -17.95 1.02
N LYS A 219 5.14 -18.78 1.51
CA LYS A 219 6.32 -19.17 0.74
C LYS A 219 5.96 -19.94 -0.53
N ILE A 220 5.06 -20.92 -0.46
CA ILE A 220 4.65 -21.71 -1.63
C ILE A 220 4.01 -20.82 -2.68
N THR A 221 3.08 -19.96 -2.29
CA THR A 221 2.43 -19.00 -3.20
C THR A 221 3.45 -18.04 -3.82
N ALA A 222 4.39 -17.51 -3.03
CA ALA A 222 5.49 -16.69 -3.54
C ALA A 222 6.34 -17.44 -4.59
N THR A 223 6.71 -18.70 -4.33
CA THR A 223 7.50 -19.50 -5.29
C THR A 223 6.74 -19.85 -6.57
N PHE A 224 5.41 -19.91 -6.50
CA PHE A 224 4.58 -20.10 -7.68
C PHE A 224 4.58 -18.83 -8.53
N PHE A 225 4.35 -17.66 -7.92
CA PHE A 225 4.28 -16.39 -8.63
C PHE A 225 5.64 -15.89 -9.16
N SER A 226 6.75 -16.23 -8.51
CA SER A 226 8.09 -15.82 -8.94
C SER A 226 8.53 -16.42 -10.29
N LYS A 227 7.85 -17.47 -10.75
CA LYS A 227 8.10 -18.13 -12.05
C LYS A 227 7.48 -17.39 -13.23
N PHE A 228 6.58 -16.43 -12.98
CA PHE A 228 5.88 -15.70 -14.03
C PHE A 228 6.73 -14.58 -14.63
N PHE A 229 6.28 -14.08 -15.78
CA PHE A 229 6.98 -13.11 -16.60
C PHE A 229 7.36 -11.83 -15.83
N ILE A 230 8.63 -11.49 -15.90
CA ILE A 230 9.21 -10.25 -15.36
C ILE A 230 9.42 -9.31 -16.55
N VAL A 231 8.80 -8.13 -16.49
CA VAL A 231 9.05 -7.05 -17.46
C VAL A 231 10.40 -6.45 -17.08
N LYS A 232 11.43 -6.84 -17.83
CA LYS A 232 12.77 -6.31 -17.65
C LYS A 232 12.79 -4.80 -17.90
N HIS A 233 13.64 -4.10 -17.15
CA HIS A 233 13.85 -2.65 -17.19
C HIS A 233 13.75 -1.99 -18.59
N HIS A 234 14.32 -2.60 -19.62
CA HIS A 234 14.30 -2.07 -20.99
C HIS A 234 12.90 -1.93 -21.62
N GLN A 235 11.86 -2.60 -21.09
CA GLN A 235 10.49 -2.55 -21.61
C GLN A 235 9.59 -1.54 -20.88
N ILE A 236 10.07 -0.90 -19.80
CA ILE A 236 9.34 0.11 -19.03
C ILE A 236 8.87 1.30 -19.89
N PRO A 237 9.68 1.84 -20.83
CA PRO A 237 9.25 2.95 -21.69
C PRO A 237 8.05 2.58 -22.59
N ILE A 238 7.99 1.34 -23.09
CA ILE A 238 6.88 0.88 -23.94
C ILE A 238 5.59 0.83 -23.12
N PHE A 239 5.65 0.25 -21.93
CA PHE A 239 4.51 0.21 -21.03
C PHE A 239 4.02 1.63 -20.65
N LEU A 240 4.96 2.55 -20.39
CA LEU A 240 4.65 3.96 -20.14
C LEU A 240 3.92 4.61 -21.30
N THR A 241 4.45 4.49 -22.52
CA THR A 241 3.82 5.06 -23.71
C THR A 241 2.40 4.54 -23.93
N LEU A 242 2.16 3.23 -23.72
CA LEU A 242 0.83 2.63 -23.81
C LEU A 242 -0.13 3.16 -22.72
N SER A 243 0.36 3.32 -21.49
CA SER A 243 -0.45 3.86 -20.39
C SER A 243 -0.85 5.33 -20.62
N ILE A 244 0.07 6.16 -21.14
CA ILE A 244 -0.20 7.55 -21.50
C ILE A 244 -1.21 7.62 -22.66
N LEU A 245 -1.03 6.81 -23.70
CA LEU A 245 -1.97 6.72 -24.82
C LEU A 245 -3.38 6.33 -24.35
N LEU A 246 -3.50 5.33 -23.47
CA LEU A 246 -4.79 4.93 -22.91
C LEU A 246 -5.46 6.06 -22.12
N ILE A 247 -4.72 6.77 -21.27
CA ILE A 247 -5.28 7.90 -20.49
C ILE A 247 -5.74 9.02 -21.42
N THR A 248 -4.93 9.40 -22.41
CA THR A 248 -5.29 10.45 -23.38
C THR A 248 -6.52 10.06 -24.21
N CYS A 249 -6.62 8.81 -24.66
CA CYS A 249 -7.82 8.28 -25.32
C CYS A 249 -9.06 8.35 -24.43
N ILE A 250 -8.94 8.01 -23.14
CA ILE A 250 -10.05 8.11 -22.19
C ILE A 250 -10.49 9.57 -22.01
N ILE A 251 -9.55 10.50 -21.87
CA ILE A 251 -9.85 11.92 -21.74
C ILE A 251 -10.53 12.44 -23.01
N TYR A 252 -9.95 12.18 -24.18
CA TYR A 252 -10.47 12.62 -25.48
C TYR A 252 -11.90 12.11 -25.73
N ASN A 253 -12.15 10.81 -25.51
CA ASN A 253 -13.48 10.22 -25.72
C ASN A 253 -14.53 10.83 -24.78
N ASN A 254 -14.16 11.19 -23.55
CA ASN A 254 -15.09 11.78 -22.60
C ASN A 254 -15.30 13.29 -22.84
N GLU A 255 -14.29 14.01 -23.33
CA GLU A 255 -14.44 15.40 -23.78
C GLU A 255 -15.31 15.48 -25.03
N ALA A 256 -15.11 14.61 -26.01
CA ALA A 256 -15.95 14.53 -27.20
C ALA A 256 -17.43 14.29 -26.85
N LYS A 257 -17.70 13.37 -25.91
CA LYS A 257 -19.08 13.11 -25.41
C LYS A 257 -19.69 14.26 -24.62
N LYS A 258 -18.86 15.09 -23.98
CA LYS A 258 -19.31 16.24 -23.20
C LYS A 258 -19.62 17.44 -24.09
N ASN A 259 -18.87 17.61 -25.19
CA ASN A 259 -19.10 18.65 -26.19
C ASN A 259 -20.25 18.32 -27.15
N SER A 260 -20.69 17.05 -27.23
CA SER A 260 -21.82 16.61 -28.04
C SER A 260 -23.18 16.60 -27.30
N LYS A 261 -23.23 17.10 -26.06
CA LYS A 261 -24.45 17.25 -25.25
C LYS A 261 -24.70 18.74 -25.01
#